data_AF-A0A5D3BAI4-F1
#
_entry.id   AF-A0A5D3BAI4-F1
#
_cell.length_a   1.000
_cell.length_b   1.000
_cell.length_c   1.000
_cell.angle_alpha   90.00
_cell.angle_beta   90.00
_cell.angle_gamma   90.00
#
_symmetry.space_group_name_H-M   'P 1'
#
loop_
_entity.id
_entity.type
_entity.pdbx_description
1 polymer ?
#
loop_
_entity_poly.entity_id
_entity_poly.type
_entity_poly.pdbx_seq_one_letter_code
_entity_poly.pdbx_strand_id
1 'polypeptide(L)'
;MANRSAGKSPFEVVYTSLPRVTFDLVNLCFVVDVSMEAEAMVERIFKLHQEVKSHLELPNDSYKIATNSHERFKEYQVGDLVMVYLRKSRFSAGYHSKMTKKRMGPFQILERLNPNA
;
A
#
# COMPACT_ATOMS: atom_id res chain seq x y z
N MET A 1 -11.18 6.84 -14.41
CA MET A 1 -10.44 8.07 -14.03
C MET A 1 -9.03 7.68 -13.62
N ALA A 2 -8.00 8.32 -14.18
CA ALA A 2 -6.61 7.99 -13.88
C ALA A 2 -6.18 8.55 -12.51
N ASN A 3 -5.35 7.80 -11.78
CA ASN A 3 -4.74 8.27 -10.54
C ASN A 3 -3.55 9.19 -10.89
N ARG A 4 -3.48 10.39 -10.29
CA ARG A 4 -2.40 11.35 -10.52
C ARG A 4 -1.01 10.79 -10.24
N SER A 5 -0.86 9.97 -9.20
CA SER A 5 0.44 9.42 -8.79
C SER A 5 0.87 8.23 -9.65
N ALA A 6 -0.07 7.39 -10.06
CA ALA A 6 0.24 6.21 -10.88
C ALA A 6 0.17 6.48 -12.39
N GLY A 7 -0.46 7.58 -12.82
CA GLY A 7 -0.76 7.89 -14.22
C GLY A 7 -1.84 7.01 -14.85
N LYS A 8 -2.17 5.88 -14.23
CA LYS A 8 -3.15 4.87 -14.70
C LYS A 8 -4.34 4.77 -13.75
N SER A 9 -5.46 4.21 -14.22
CA SER A 9 -6.59 3.92 -13.34
C SER A 9 -6.37 2.63 -12.57
N PRO A 10 -6.81 2.50 -11.29
CA PRO A 10 -6.69 1.24 -10.56
C PRO A 10 -7.33 0.06 -11.29
N PHE A 11 -8.41 0.30 -12.01
CA PHE A 11 -9.08 -0.71 -12.82
C PHE A 11 -8.19 -1.20 -13.96
N GLU A 12 -7.55 -0.29 -14.69
CA GLU A 12 -6.59 -0.63 -15.76
C GLU A 12 -5.38 -1.39 -15.22
N VAL A 13 -4.89 -1.05 -14.03
CA VAL A 13 -3.76 -1.77 -13.42
C VAL A 13 -4.13 -3.20 -13.02
N VAL A 14 -5.35 -3.42 -12.54
CA VAL A 14 -5.80 -4.75 -12.07
C VAL A 14 -6.28 -5.62 -13.23
N TYR A 15 -7.09 -5.06 -14.12
CA TYR A 15 -7.76 -5.80 -15.19
C TYR A 15 -7.11 -5.62 -16.55
N THR A 16 -6.05 -4.83 -16.64
CA THR A 16 -5.23 -4.65 -17.87
C THR A 16 -6.05 -4.07 -19.04
N SER A 17 -7.21 -3.52 -18.71
CA SER A 17 -8.24 -3.01 -19.61
C SER A 17 -9.00 -1.88 -18.93
N LEU A 18 -9.52 -0.95 -19.72
CA LEU A 18 -10.40 0.09 -19.20
C LEU A 18 -11.77 -0.49 -18.88
N PRO A 19 -12.51 0.08 -17.90
CA PRO A 19 -13.86 -0.37 -17.63
C PRO A 19 -14.72 -0.18 -18.89
N ARG A 20 -15.42 -1.25 -19.29
CA ARG A 20 -16.31 -1.22 -20.46
C ARG A 20 -17.40 -0.17 -20.24
N VAL A 21 -17.48 0.79 -21.16
CA VAL A 21 -18.52 1.83 -21.17
C VAL A 21 -19.69 1.31 -22.03
N THR A 22 -20.91 1.83 -21.83
CA THR A 22 -22.14 1.34 -22.49
C THR A 22 -22.10 1.28 -24.02
N PHE A 23 -21.22 2.03 -24.68
CA PHE A 23 -21.01 2.01 -26.13
C PHE A 23 -20.15 0.85 -26.64
N ASP A 24 -19.48 0.12 -25.73
CA ASP A 24 -18.42 -0.87 -26.02
C ASP A 24 -18.97 -2.33 -26.10
N LEU A 25 -20.29 -2.47 -26.23
CA LEU A 25 -21.00 -3.77 -26.21
C LEU A 25 -21.11 -4.43 -27.59
N VAL A 26 -20.57 -3.83 -28.64
CA VAL A 26 -20.64 -4.40 -29.99
C VAL A 26 -19.61 -5.54 -30.09
N ASN A 27 -20.10 -6.78 -30.11
CA ASN A 27 -19.28 -7.97 -30.32
C ASN A 27 -18.77 -7.99 -31.77
N LEU A 28 -17.56 -7.49 -32.01
CA LEU A 28 -16.84 -7.73 -33.25
C LEU A 28 -16.26 -9.14 -33.20
N CYS A 29 -16.77 -10.02 -34.07
CA CYS A 29 -16.29 -11.39 -34.17
C CYS A 29 -14.98 -11.38 -34.97
N PHE A 30 -13.86 -11.61 -34.30
CA PHE A 30 -12.57 -11.84 -34.94
C PHE A 30 -12.08 -13.25 -34.61
N VAL A 31 -11.68 -14.00 -35.65
CA VAL A 31 -10.96 -15.27 -35.51
C VAL A 31 -9.53 -14.89 -35.13
N VAL A 32 -9.15 -15.18 -33.89
CA VAL A 32 -7.88 -14.76 -33.29
C VAL A 32 -7.15 -16.00 -32.79
N ASP A 33 -5.87 -16.13 -33.16
CA ASP A 33 -5.01 -17.26 -32.79
C ASP A 33 -4.62 -17.17 -31.32
N VAL A 34 -5.48 -17.70 -30.45
CA VAL A 34 -5.45 -17.60 -28.97
C VAL A 34 -4.04 -17.71 -28.34
N SER A 35 -3.13 -18.50 -28.91
CA SER A 35 -1.76 -18.65 -28.42
C SER A 35 -0.88 -17.40 -28.61
N MET A 36 -0.93 -16.75 -29.77
CA MET A 36 -0.09 -15.57 -30.06
C MET A 36 -0.58 -14.35 -29.27
N GLU A 37 -1.90 -14.18 -29.13
CA GLU A 37 -2.48 -13.11 -28.33
C GLU A 37 -2.25 -13.27 -26.83
N ALA A 38 -2.12 -14.50 -26.33
CA ALA A 38 -1.82 -14.74 -24.92
C ALA A 38 -0.41 -14.23 -24.54
N GLU A 39 0.60 -14.52 -25.36
CA GLU A 39 1.97 -14.05 -25.14
C GLU A 39 2.06 -12.51 -25.22
N ALA A 40 1.44 -11.92 -26.25
CA ALA A 40 1.37 -10.47 -26.41
C ALA A 40 0.60 -9.80 -25.27
N MET A 41 -0.41 -10.46 -24.70
CA MET A 41 -1.11 -9.97 -23.51
C MET A 41 -0.19 -9.94 -22.30
N VAL A 42 0.54 -11.02 -22.01
CA VAL A 42 1.48 -11.08 -20.87
C VAL A 42 2.54 -9.99 -20.96
N GLU A 43 3.12 -9.77 -22.15
CA GLU A 43 4.12 -8.72 -22.34
C GLU A 43 3.56 -7.32 -22.05
N ARG A 44 2.33 -7.03 -22.51
CA ARG A 44 1.65 -5.76 -22.23
C ARG A 44 1.40 -5.57 -20.73
N ILE A 45 0.99 -6.62 -20.03
CA ILE A 45 0.74 -6.58 -18.58
C ILE A 45 2.03 -6.28 -17.82
N PHE A 46 3.12 -6.98 -18.18
CA PHE A 46 4.42 -6.78 -17.58
C PHE A 46 4.89 -5.33 -17.76
N LYS A 47 4.82 -4.81 -18.99
CA LYS A 47 5.19 -3.43 -19.31
C LYS A 47 4.34 -2.42 -18.55
N LEU A 48 3.03 -2.65 -18.45
CA LEU A 48 2.12 -1.79 -17.69
C LEU A 48 2.49 -1.72 -16.22
N HIS A 49 2.76 -2.86 -15.57
CA HIS A 49 3.17 -2.87 -14.17
C HIS A 49 4.54 -2.21 -13.96
N GLN A 50 5.48 -2.39 -14.89
CA GLN A 50 6.78 -1.74 -14.83
C GLN A 50 6.66 -0.21 -14.94
N GLU A 51 5.82 0.29 -15.85
CA GLU A 51 5.53 1.73 -16.00
C GLU A 51 4.89 2.31 -14.73
N VAL A 52 3.89 1.64 -14.17
CA VAL A 52 3.25 2.08 -12.92
C VAL A 52 4.24 2.09 -11.76
N LYS A 53 5.10 1.07 -11.68
CA LYS A 53 6.12 0.99 -10.63
C LYS A 53 7.12 2.15 -10.73
N SER A 54 7.67 2.41 -11.91
CA SER A 54 8.64 3.50 -12.10
C SER A 54 8.03 4.88 -11.80
N HIS A 55 6.77 5.10 -12.15
CA HIS A 55 6.06 6.34 -11.81
C HIS A 55 5.86 6.53 -10.30
N LEU A 56 5.75 5.45 -9.53
CA LEU A 56 5.53 5.50 -8.08
C LEU A 56 6.82 5.62 -7.27
N GLU A 57 7.97 5.14 -7.79
CA GLU A 57 9.24 5.13 -7.05
C GLU A 57 9.69 6.54 -6.61
N LEU A 58 9.84 7.47 -7.56
CA LEU A 58 10.34 8.83 -7.25
C LEU A 58 9.41 9.63 -6.30
N PRO A 59 8.08 9.67 -6.53
CA PRO A 59 7.17 10.35 -5.61
C PRO A 59 7.14 9.70 -4.22
N ASN A 60 7.26 8.36 -4.15
CA ASN A 60 7.23 7.66 -2.87
C ASN A 60 8.52 7.91 -2.06
N ASP A 61 9.69 7.94 -2.70
CA ASP A 61 10.96 8.26 -2.04
C ASP A 61 10.99 9.70 -1.55
N SER A 62 10.58 10.67 -2.38
CA SER A 62 10.48 12.07 -1.98
C SER A 62 9.46 12.27 -0.85
N TYR A 63 8.31 11.58 -0.91
CA TYR A 63 7.32 11.58 0.17
C TYR A 63 7.90 11.00 1.48
N LYS A 64 8.65 9.89 1.40
CA LYS A 64 9.31 9.27 2.54
C LYS A 64 10.33 10.21 3.17
N ILE A 65 11.16 10.89 2.38
CA ILE A 65 12.13 11.87 2.86
C ILE A 65 11.43 13.04 3.55
N ALA A 66 10.41 13.62 2.90
CA ALA A 66 9.66 14.75 3.46
C ALA A 66 8.98 14.39 4.78
N THR A 67 8.33 13.23 4.85
CA THR A 67 7.63 12.76 6.06
C THR A 67 8.62 12.50 7.19
N ASN A 68 9.72 11.79 6.89
CA ASN A 68 10.71 11.44 7.90
C ASN A 68 11.54 12.65 8.38
N SER A 69 11.59 13.75 7.63
CA SER A 69 12.36 14.94 8.01
C SER A 69 11.93 15.55 9.37
N HIS A 70 10.67 15.33 9.75
CA HIS A 70 10.10 15.80 11.02
C HIS A 70 10.05 14.72 12.10
N GLU A 71 10.38 13.47 11.76
CA GLU A 71 10.34 12.36 12.69
C GLU A 71 11.65 12.24 13.46
N ARG A 72 11.55 12.01 14.78
CA ARG A 72 12.72 11.64 15.58
C ARG A 72 12.99 10.17 15.35
N PHE A 73 14.02 9.87 14.58
CA PHE A 73 14.46 8.50 14.36
C PHE A 73 14.85 7.87 15.69
N LYS A 74 14.16 6.81 16.08
CA LYS A 74 14.45 6.03 17.28
C LYS A 74 14.39 4.55 16.93
N GLU A 75 15.55 3.92 16.99
CA GLU A 75 15.63 2.47 16.92
C GLU A 75 15.53 1.88 18.31
N TYR A 76 14.89 0.71 18.39
CA TYR A 76 14.79 -0.06 19.61
C TYR A 76 15.59 -1.36 19.47
N GLN A 77 16.10 -1.87 20.58
CA GLN A 77 16.79 -3.15 20.64
C GLN A 77 16.04 -4.15 21.52
N VAL A 78 16.31 -5.44 21.28
CA VAL A 78 15.84 -6.51 22.17
C VAL A 78 16.40 -6.26 23.57
N GLY A 79 15.53 -6.29 24.58
CA GLY A 79 15.89 -5.93 25.95
C GLY A 79 15.52 -4.51 26.37
N ASP A 80 15.25 -3.59 25.43
CA ASP A 80 14.81 -2.24 25.78
C ASP A 80 13.43 -2.28 26.45
N LEU A 81 13.25 -1.41 27.46
CA LEU A 81 11.97 -1.19 28.12
C LEU A 81 11.20 -0.06 27.43
N VAL A 82 10.03 -0.38 26.89
CA VAL A 82 9.17 0.56 26.16
C VAL A 82 7.79 0.69 26.76
N MET A 83 7.23 1.90 26.71
CA MET A 83 5.85 2.18 27.11
C MET A 83 4.93 2.09 25.89
N VAL A 84 3.99 1.16 25.88
CA VAL A 84 3.09 0.95 24.73
C VAL A 84 1.92 1.92 24.78
N TYR A 85 1.66 2.61 23.67
CA TYR A 85 0.46 3.43 23.49
C TYR A 85 -0.61 2.62 22.76
N LEU A 86 -1.73 2.35 23.43
CA LEU A 86 -2.87 1.66 22.84
C LEU A 86 -3.98 2.67 22.49
N ARG A 87 -4.49 2.56 21.27
CA ARG A 87 -5.64 3.37 20.82
C ARG A 87 -6.89 2.95 21.59
N LYS A 88 -7.75 3.91 21.91
CA LYS A 88 -8.98 3.68 22.68
C LYS A 88 -9.90 2.61 22.10
N SER A 89 -9.90 2.44 20.78
CA SER A 89 -10.71 1.45 20.07
C SER A 89 -10.33 0.00 20.35
N ARG A 90 -9.17 -0.26 20.96
CA ARG A 90 -8.70 -1.62 21.29
C ARG A 90 -9.16 -2.10 22.66
N PHE A 91 -9.83 -1.24 23.43
CA PHE A 91 -10.35 -1.58 24.74
C PHE A 91 -11.86 -1.72 24.72
N SER A 92 -12.40 -2.51 25.66
CA SER A 92 -13.84 -2.67 25.83
C SER A 92 -14.50 -1.35 26.23
N ALA A 93 -15.78 -1.21 25.91
CA ALA A 93 -16.60 -0.09 26.37
C ALA A 93 -16.56 -0.02 27.91
N GLY A 94 -16.19 1.14 28.46
CA GLY A 94 -16.04 1.35 29.91
C GLY A 94 -14.61 1.21 30.45
N TYR A 95 -13.67 0.66 29.68
CA TYR A 95 -12.25 0.58 30.10
C TYR A 95 -11.59 1.97 30.23
N HIS A 96 -12.07 2.94 29.44
CA HIS A 96 -11.57 4.31 29.49
C HIS A 96 -12.52 5.22 30.27
N SER A 97 -12.10 5.64 31.46
CA SER A 97 -12.69 6.75 32.19
C SER A 97 -11.81 8.00 32.08
N LYS A 98 -12.30 9.13 32.61
CA LYS A 98 -11.45 10.31 32.78
C LYS A 98 -10.30 9.93 33.75
N MET A 99 -9.08 10.39 33.46
CA MET A 99 -7.86 10.15 34.24
C MET A 99 -7.22 8.74 34.15
N THR A 100 -7.63 7.86 33.23
CA THR A 100 -6.91 6.60 33.00
C THR A 100 -5.53 6.82 32.37
N LYS A 101 -4.54 6.00 32.76
CA LYS A 101 -3.21 5.98 32.12
C LYS A 101 -3.34 5.67 30.63
N LYS A 102 -2.74 6.50 29.78
CA LYS A 102 -2.77 6.35 28.30
C LYS A 102 -1.74 5.36 27.76
N ARG A 103 -0.67 5.12 28.53
CA ARG A 103 0.42 4.22 28.18
C ARG A 103 0.45 3.08 29.17
N MET A 104 0.60 1.86 28.66
CA MET A 104 0.81 0.67 29.48
C MET A 104 2.31 0.48 29.71
N GLY A 105 2.63 -0.27 30.78
CA GLY A 105 3.90 -0.28 31.50
C GLY A 105 5.18 -0.43 30.68
N PRO A 106 6.34 -0.51 31.34
CA PRO A 106 7.57 -0.83 30.67
C PRO A 106 7.51 -2.31 30.25
N PHE A 107 7.39 -2.56 28.96
CA PHE A 107 7.50 -3.91 28.38
C PHE A 107 8.89 -4.07 27.79
N GLN A 108 9.47 -5.25 27.98
CA GLN A 108 10.72 -5.61 27.34
C GLN A 108 10.44 -6.07 25.91
N ILE A 109 11.21 -5.56 24.95
CA ILE A 109 11.18 -6.06 23.57
C ILE A 109 11.85 -7.44 23.54
N LEU A 110 11.10 -8.45 23.08
CA LEU A 110 11.56 -9.84 22.99
C LEU A 110 12.24 -10.15 21.65
N GLU A 111 11.71 -9.59 20.57
CA GLU A 111 12.18 -9.78 19.20
C GLU A 111 12.00 -8.48 18.42
N ARG A 112 12.91 -8.21 17.49
CA ARG A 112 12.84 -7.06 16.57
C ARG A 112 12.59 -7.59 15.15
N LEU A 113 11.47 -7.19 14.56
CA LEU A 113 11.06 -7.58 13.21
C LEU A 113 11.53 -6.56 12.17
N ASN A 114 11.51 -5.27 12.49
CA ASN A 114 11.97 -4.16 11.65
C ASN A 114 12.60 -3.05 12.50
N PRO A 115 13.25 -2.02 11.93
CA PRO A 115 13.74 -0.88 12.71
C PRO A 115 12.68 -0.18 13.57
N ASN A 116 11.41 -0.27 13.17
CA ASN A 116 10.25 0.31 13.84
C ASN A 116 9.28 -0.73 14.43
N ALA A 117 9.59 -2.03 14.39
CA ALA A 117 8.68 -3.10 14.82
C ALA A 117 9.41 -4.21 15.59
#